data_AF-A0A1Y2CZJ3-F1
#
_entry.id   AF-A0A1Y2CZJ3-F1
#
_cell.length_a   1.000
_cell.length_b   1.000
_cell.length_c   1.000
_cell.angle_alpha   90.00
_cell.angle_beta   90.00
_cell.angle_gamma   90.00
#
_symmetry.space_group_name_H-M   'P 1'
#
loop_
_entity.id
_entity.type
_entity.pdbx_description
1 polymer ?
#
loop_
_entity_poly.entity_id
_entity_poly.type
_entity_poly.pdbx_seq_one_letter_code
_entity_poly.pdbx_strand_id
1 'polypeptide(L)'
;MAATMQTPPVQYRSLGSNGSNMFYGGQPLTQEQQSQIEELAQLKEQQALLSVLLAEVSALPLPKSRSPASATSPLPQKDRSDAESIKSSAIQVLPDETWTSEMVAEWVRAKGASEEIVKSFIEQDIDGTIFPTLSDGDLKTELKVTALGLRRKILQAIEKVRSYTA
;
A
#
# COMPACT_ATOMS: atom_id res chain seq x y z
N MET A 1 -50.69 35.00 34.13
CA MET A 1 -49.94 36.25 33.89
C MET A 1 -48.73 35.90 33.05
N ALA A 2 -48.80 36.17 31.74
CA ALA A 2 -47.77 35.84 30.77
C ALA A 2 -46.79 37.00 30.63
N ALA A 3 -45.49 36.74 30.70
CA ALA A 3 -44.45 37.72 30.44
C ALA A 3 -43.65 37.29 29.20
N THR A 4 -44.07 37.84 28.05
CA THR A 4 -43.30 37.88 26.80
C THR A 4 -41.99 38.63 27.06
N MET A 5 -40.84 38.00 26.83
CA MET A 5 -39.56 38.71 26.73
C MET A 5 -39.06 38.69 25.29
N GLN A 6 -39.18 39.86 24.71
CA GLN A 6 -38.72 40.33 23.41
C GLN A 6 -37.19 40.24 23.32
N THR A 7 -36.66 39.55 22.32
CA THR A 7 -35.22 39.59 21.97
C THR A 7 -34.90 40.89 21.22
N PRO A 8 -33.83 41.63 21.60
CA PRO A 8 -33.34 42.76 20.80
C PRO A 8 -32.41 42.30 19.67
N PRO A 9 -32.33 43.04 18.55
CA PRO A 9 -31.48 42.69 17.41
C PRO A 9 -30.00 42.98 17.73
N VAL A 10 -29.13 41.99 17.49
CA VAL A 10 -27.68 42.13 17.61
C VAL A 10 -27.18 43.00 16.45
N GLN A 11 -26.81 44.24 16.77
CA GLN A 11 -26.09 45.14 15.88
C GLN A 11 -24.67 44.61 15.69
N TYR A 12 -24.37 44.03 14.51
CA TYR A 12 -23.00 43.74 14.10
C TYR A 12 -22.29 45.06 13.78
N ARG A 13 -21.64 45.64 14.79
CA ARG A 13 -20.71 46.74 14.59
C ARG A 13 -19.43 46.18 14.00
N SER A 14 -19.30 46.27 12.68
CA SER A 14 -18.08 45.98 11.94
C SER A 14 -16.95 46.87 12.47
N LEU A 15 -15.95 46.26 13.09
CA LEU A 15 -14.70 46.90 13.50
C LEU A 15 -13.53 46.06 13.01
N GLY A 16 -12.85 46.61 11.99
CA GLY A 16 -11.39 46.63 11.90
C GLY A 16 -10.67 45.33 11.62
N SER A 17 -10.06 45.26 10.42
CA SER A 17 -8.91 44.42 10.14
C SER A 17 -7.88 44.44 11.28
N ASN A 18 -7.74 43.31 11.97
CA ASN A 18 -6.47 42.85 12.54
C ASN A 18 -6.65 41.39 13.00
N GLY A 19 -5.79 40.51 12.48
CA GLY A 19 -5.54 39.12 12.90
C GLY A 19 -6.69 38.35 13.51
N SER A 20 -7.35 37.50 12.72
CA SER A 20 -8.38 36.55 13.15
C SER A 20 -7.87 35.59 14.24
N ASN A 21 -7.89 36.03 15.50
CA ASN A 21 -7.78 35.13 16.64
C ASN A 21 -9.12 34.39 16.78
N MET A 22 -9.17 33.15 16.31
CA MET A 22 -10.30 32.25 16.51
C MET A 22 -10.35 31.83 17.98
N PHE A 23 -11.35 32.29 18.73
CA PHE A 23 -11.57 31.89 20.13
C PHE A 23 -12.45 30.64 20.17
N TYR A 24 -11.96 29.55 20.80
CA TYR A 24 -12.77 28.37 21.13
C TYR A 24 -13.00 28.36 22.65
N GLY A 25 -14.27 28.33 23.09
CA GLY A 25 -14.61 28.17 24.51
C GLY A 25 -14.29 29.37 25.43
N GLY A 26 -14.07 30.57 24.88
CA GLY A 26 -13.80 31.78 25.66
C GLY A 26 -12.35 31.96 26.12
N GLN A 27 -11.42 31.11 25.67
CA GLN A 27 -9.98 31.29 25.85
C GLN A 27 -9.30 31.57 24.48
N PRO A 28 -8.25 32.43 24.44
CA PRO A 28 -7.46 32.59 23.23
C PRO A 28 -6.78 31.25 22.91
N LEU A 29 -7.00 30.78 21.69
CA LEU A 29 -6.43 29.53 21.20
C LEU A 29 -4.90 29.62 21.26
N THR A 30 -4.26 28.70 21.98
CA THR A 30 -2.80 28.69 22.10
C THR A 30 -2.18 28.47 20.72
N GLN A 31 -0.96 28.99 20.50
CA GLN A 31 -0.24 28.77 19.24
C GLN A 31 -0.10 27.28 18.91
N GLU A 32 0.07 26.46 19.94
CA GLU A 32 0.13 25.01 19.80
C GLU A 32 -1.21 24.41 19.36
N GLN A 33 -2.34 24.84 19.92
CA GLN A 33 -3.65 24.41 19.44
C GLN A 33 -3.95 24.89 18.01
N GLN A 34 -3.49 26.07 17.62
CA GLN A 34 -3.60 26.55 16.24
C GLN A 34 -2.84 25.63 15.29
N SER A 35 -1.60 25.27 15.62
CA SER A 35 -0.79 24.33 14.83
C SER A 35 -1.44 22.95 14.75
N GLN A 36 -2.01 22.45 15.86
CA GLN A 36 -2.71 21.15 15.89
C GLN A 36 -3.98 21.16 15.04
N ILE A 37 -4.73 22.27 15.03
CA ILE A 37 -5.95 22.41 14.21
C ILE A 37 -5.59 22.47 12.72
N GLU A 38 -4.52 23.17 12.37
CA GLU A 38 -4.03 23.25 11.00
C GLU A 38 -3.50 21.89 10.51
N GLU A 39 -2.74 21.18 11.35
CA GLU A 39 -2.30 19.82 11.09
C GLU A 39 -3.49 18.86 10.90
N LEU A 40 -4.52 18.96 11.75
CA LEU A 40 -5.75 18.17 11.62
C LEU A 40 -6.51 18.48 10.33
N ALA A 41 -6.54 19.75 9.91
CA ALA A 41 -7.16 20.15 8.65
C ALA A 41 -6.41 19.54 7.45
N GLN A 42 -5.07 19.60 7.49
CA GLN A 42 -4.23 19.03 6.46
C GLN A 42 -4.34 17.50 6.39
N LEU A 43 -4.38 16.82 7.53
CA LEU A 43 -4.60 15.37 7.63
C LEU A 43 -5.94 14.96 7.05
N LYS A 44 -7.01 15.72 7.32
CA LYS A 44 -8.33 15.47 6.72
C LYS A 44 -8.34 15.64 5.21
N GLU A 45 -7.61 16.63 4.69
CA GLU A 45 -7.47 16.83 3.25
C GLU A 45 -6.70 15.68 2.60
N GLN A 46 -5.61 15.22 3.21
CA GLN A 46 -4.88 14.03 2.77
C GLN A 46 -5.78 12.78 2.77
N GLN A 47 -6.60 12.59 3.81
CA GLN A 47 -7.55 11.50 3.89
C GLN A 47 -8.59 11.56 2.76
N ALA A 48 -9.06 12.77 2.39
CA ALA A 48 -9.99 12.95 1.29
C ALA A 48 -9.36 12.59 -0.06
N LEU A 49 -8.10 13.01 -0.31
CA LEU A 49 -7.37 12.67 -1.52
C LEU A 49 -7.15 11.16 -1.67
N LEU A 50 -6.74 10.49 -0.59
CA LEU A 50 -6.57 9.03 -0.58
C LEU A 50 -7.90 8.30 -0.80
N SER A 51 -9.00 8.81 -0.24
CA SER A 51 -10.32 8.21 -0.43
C SER A 51 -10.80 8.29 -1.88
N VAL A 52 -10.53 9.39 -2.59
CA VAL A 52 -10.87 9.54 -4.02
C VAL A 52 -10.06 8.56 -4.87
N LEU A 53 -8.75 8.44 -4.64
CA LEU A 53 -7.90 7.49 -5.36
C LEU A 53 -8.34 6.04 -5.12
N LEU A 54 -8.73 5.70 -3.89
CA LEU A 54 -9.20 4.36 -3.54
C LEU A 54 -10.54 4.02 -4.23
N ALA A 55 -11.45 5.00 -4.34
CA ALA A 55 -12.70 4.85 -5.07
C ALA A 55 -12.46 4.62 -6.57
N GLU A 56 -11.46 5.27 -7.15
CA GLU A 56 -11.09 5.12 -8.57
C GLU A 56 -10.53 3.73 -8.88
N VAL A 57 -9.65 3.18 -8.03
CA VAL A 57 -9.12 1.82 -8.19
C VAL A 57 -10.22 0.76 -8.03
N SER A 58 -11.24 1.01 -7.19
CA SER A 58 -12.35 0.09 -6.96
C SER A 58 -13.42 0.09 -8.06
N ALA A 59 -13.44 1.12 -8.93
CA ALA A 59 -14.45 1.29 -9.96
C ALA A 59 -14.17 0.53 -11.28
N LEU A 60 -13.19 -0.39 -11.30
CA LEU A 60 -12.91 -1.20 -12.48
C LEU A 60 -14.07 -2.19 -12.77
N PRO A 61 -14.70 -2.09 -13.96
CA PRO A 61 -15.83 -2.93 -14.32
C PRO A 61 -15.39 -4.39 -14.54
N LEU A 62 -16.01 -5.32 -13.81
CA LEU A 62 -15.87 -6.75 -14.04
C LEU A 62 -16.34 -7.12 -15.46
N PRO A 63 -15.60 -7.94 -16.23
CA PRO A 63 -16.07 -8.43 -17.51
C PRO A 63 -17.32 -9.31 -17.31
N LYS A 64 -18.42 -8.91 -17.94
CA LYS A 64 -19.66 -9.70 -18.04
C LYS A 64 -19.34 -11.06 -18.67
N SER A 65 -19.38 -12.08 -17.84
CA SER A 65 -19.27 -13.48 -18.21
C SER A 65 -20.34 -13.80 -19.26
N ARG A 66 -19.87 -14.15 -20.46
CA ARG A 66 -20.67 -14.52 -21.62
C ARG A 66 -21.01 -16.00 -21.46
N SER A 67 -22.25 -16.32 -21.08
CA SER A 67 -22.75 -17.70 -21.18
C SER A 67 -22.88 -18.12 -22.64
N PRO A 68 -22.52 -19.36 -22.96
CA PRO A 68 -23.32 -20.15 -23.89
C PRO A 68 -23.77 -21.47 -23.24
N ALA A 69 -25.04 -21.77 -23.40
CA ALA A 69 -25.67 -23.01 -22.97
C ALA A 69 -25.21 -24.20 -23.83
N SER A 70 -25.01 -25.33 -23.15
CA SER A 70 -25.11 -26.75 -23.56
C SER A 70 -24.73 -27.14 -24.99
N ALA A 71 -23.78 -28.08 -25.13
CA ALA A 71 -24.13 -29.51 -25.30
C ALA A 71 -22.88 -30.41 -25.53
N THR A 72 -22.94 -31.62 -24.94
CA THR A 72 -22.43 -32.91 -25.46
C THR A 72 -20.96 -33.35 -25.21
N SER A 73 -20.81 -34.25 -24.22
CA SER A 73 -19.96 -35.47 -24.17
C SER A 73 -18.41 -35.41 -24.04
N PRO A 74 -17.78 -36.50 -23.51
CA PRO A 74 -16.68 -36.41 -22.53
C PRO A 74 -15.31 -36.89 -23.06
N LEU A 75 -14.22 -36.28 -22.58
CA LEU A 75 -12.87 -36.87 -22.58
C LEU A 75 -11.98 -36.26 -21.47
N PRO A 76 -10.98 -37.02 -20.96
CA PRO A 76 -10.22 -36.65 -19.77
C PRO A 76 -9.00 -35.80 -20.14
N GLN A 77 -9.01 -34.52 -19.77
CA GLN A 77 -7.87 -33.65 -19.94
C GLN A 77 -7.48 -32.99 -18.61
N LYS A 78 -6.43 -33.56 -18.05
CA LYS A 78 -5.34 -32.95 -17.28
C LYS A 78 -5.33 -31.42 -17.38
N ASP A 79 -5.99 -30.75 -16.44
CA ASP A 79 -5.92 -29.29 -16.34
C ASP A 79 -5.16 -28.92 -15.07
N ARG A 80 -3.91 -28.53 -15.28
CA ARG A 80 -3.15 -27.67 -14.38
C ARG A 80 -3.85 -26.31 -14.43
N SER A 81 -4.71 -26.04 -13.47
CA SER A 81 -5.33 -24.73 -13.35
C SER A 81 -4.33 -23.76 -12.73
N ASP A 82 -3.55 -23.15 -13.62
CA ASP A 82 -2.88 -21.86 -13.44
C ASP A 82 -3.97 -20.81 -13.19
N ALA A 83 -4.18 -20.45 -11.93
CA ALA A 83 -5.15 -19.44 -11.54
C ALA A 83 -4.60 -18.59 -10.40
N GLU A 84 -3.58 -17.77 -10.67
CA GLU A 84 -3.37 -16.54 -9.88
C GLU A 84 -2.52 -15.52 -10.66
N SER A 85 -3.13 -14.87 -11.64
CA SER A 85 -2.50 -13.82 -12.45
C SER A 85 -3.18 -12.47 -12.20
N ILE A 86 -3.25 -11.99 -10.95
CA ILE A 86 -3.57 -10.58 -10.64
C ILE A 86 -2.93 -10.17 -9.29
N LYS A 87 -1.62 -9.90 -9.24
CA LYS A 87 -0.97 -9.06 -8.19
C LYS A 87 0.28 -8.32 -8.68
N SER A 88 0.42 -8.09 -9.99
CA SER A 88 1.68 -7.61 -10.58
C SER A 88 1.99 -6.12 -10.36
N SER A 89 1.17 -5.37 -9.63
CA SER A 89 1.31 -3.90 -9.54
C SER A 89 1.70 -3.37 -8.15
N ALA A 90 1.72 -4.20 -7.11
CA ALA A 90 1.94 -3.72 -5.73
C ALA A 90 3.36 -3.94 -5.16
N ILE A 91 4.24 -4.69 -5.84
CA ILE A 91 5.50 -5.13 -5.22
C ILE A 91 6.70 -4.31 -5.75
N GLN A 92 6.65 -3.00 -5.50
CA GLN A 92 7.85 -2.16 -5.49
C GLN A 92 8.51 -2.09 -4.10
N VAL A 93 7.85 -2.62 -3.08
CA VAL A 93 8.37 -2.69 -1.71
C VAL A 93 9.61 -3.60 -1.70
N LEU A 94 10.69 -3.16 -1.06
CA LEU A 94 11.89 -3.97 -0.89
C LEU A 94 11.73 -4.86 0.35
N PRO A 95 12.39 -6.02 0.38
CA PRO A 95 12.41 -6.86 1.58
C PRO A 95 13.06 -6.14 2.76
N ASP A 96 12.34 -6.03 3.87
CA ASP A 96 12.82 -5.49 5.14
C ASP A 96 12.94 -6.61 6.18
N GLU A 97 13.60 -6.37 7.31
CA GLU A 97 13.84 -7.38 8.37
C GLU A 97 12.58 -8.05 8.93
N THR A 98 11.40 -7.42 8.78
CA THR A 98 10.11 -7.97 9.24
C THR A 98 9.50 -8.99 8.27
N TRP A 99 10.10 -9.17 7.09
CA TRP A 99 9.54 -10.03 6.05
C TRP A 99 9.79 -11.49 6.36
N THR A 100 8.76 -12.30 6.18
CA THR A 100 8.86 -13.76 6.24
C THR A 100 9.41 -14.33 4.93
N SER A 101 9.89 -15.57 4.97
CA SER A 101 10.35 -16.29 3.78
C SER A 101 9.26 -16.42 2.70
N GLU A 102 7.98 -16.49 3.08
CA GLU A 102 6.84 -16.46 2.16
C GLU A 102 6.71 -15.11 1.42
N MET A 103 6.86 -13.99 2.14
CA MET A 103 6.78 -12.64 1.55
C MET A 103 7.95 -12.38 0.59
N VAL A 104 9.16 -12.80 0.96
CA VAL A 104 10.34 -12.74 0.10
C VAL A 104 10.12 -13.59 -1.16
N ALA A 105 9.58 -14.80 -1.01
CA ALA A 105 9.30 -15.69 -2.13
C ALA A 105 8.25 -15.09 -3.09
N GLU A 106 7.16 -14.50 -2.59
CA GLU A 106 6.15 -13.81 -3.40
C GLU A 106 6.75 -12.59 -4.14
N TRP A 107 7.67 -11.87 -3.50
CA TRP A 107 8.41 -10.78 -4.14
C TRP A 107 9.32 -11.26 -5.27
N VAL A 108 10.08 -12.34 -5.03
CA VAL A 108 10.97 -12.95 -6.03
C VAL A 108 10.14 -13.47 -7.22
N ARG A 109 8.98 -14.08 -6.95
CA ARG A 109 7.99 -14.47 -7.97
C ARG A 109 7.57 -13.29 -8.82
N ALA A 110 7.22 -12.16 -8.20
CA ALA A 110 6.83 -10.94 -8.90
C ALA A 110 7.97 -10.31 -9.73
N LYS A 111 9.25 -10.61 -9.44
CA LYS A 111 10.39 -10.22 -10.29
C LYS A 111 10.57 -11.10 -11.53
N GLY A 112 9.79 -12.17 -11.66
CA GLY A 112 9.83 -13.12 -12.78
C GLY A 112 10.64 -14.38 -12.49
N ALA A 113 10.73 -14.79 -11.22
CA ALA A 113 11.31 -16.08 -10.86
C ALA A 113 10.35 -17.24 -11.15
N SER A 114 10.91 -18.38 -11.52
CA SER A 114 10.18 -19.63 -11.68
C SER A 114 9.69 -20.16 -10.33
N GLU A 115 8.58 -20.91 -10.33
CA GLU A 115 8.02 -21.55 -9.12
C GLU A 115 9.06 -22.41 -8.36
N GLU A 116 9.99 -23.06 -9.06
CA GLU A 116 11.08 -23.84 -8.43
C GLU A 116 12.04 -22.98 -7.60
N ILE A 117 12.31 -21.76 -8.08
CA ILE A 117 13.16 -20.79 -7.36
C ILE A 117 12.39 -20.28 -6.16
N VAL A 118 11.11 -19.89 -6.33
CA VAL A 118 10.23 -19.44 -5.25
C VAL A 118 10.17 -20.47 -4.13
N LYS A 119 10.00 -21.75 -4.48
CA LYS A 119 10.03 -22.85 -3.53
C LYS A 119 11.37 -22.98 -2.80
N SER A 120 12.48 -22.76 -3.50
CA SER A 120 13.82 -22.80 -2.90
C SER A 120 14.02 -21.68 -1.86
N PHE A 121 13.45 -20.50 -2.08
CA PHE A 121 13.47 -19.41 -1.08
C PHE A 121 12.71 -19.80 0.20
N ILE A 122 11.59 -20.52 0.07
CA ILE A 122 10.81 -21.00 1.23
C ILE A 122 11.53 -22.18 1.91
N GLU A 123 12.04 -23.15 1.13
CA GLU A 123 12.71 -24.35 1.66
C GLU A 123 14.00 -24.02 2.41
N GLN A 124 14.72 -22.98 1.99
CA GLN A 124 15.91 -22.50 2.66
C GLN A 124 15.62 -21.43 3.72
N ASP A 125 14.34 -21.15 3.98
CA ASP A 125 13.86 -20.15 4.94
C ASP A 125 14.55 -18.79 4.78
N ILE A 126 14.61 -18.31 3.54
CA ILE A 126 15.21 -17.01 3.21
C ILE A 126 14.21 -15.91 3.56
N ASP A 127 14.30 -15.43 4.80
CA ASP A 127 13.52 -14.33 5.34
C ASP A 127 14.16 -12.95 5.04
N GLY A 128 13.51 -11.88 5.49
CA GLY A 128 13.99 -10.51 5.33
C GLY A 128 15.32 -10.20 6.01
N THR A 129 15.74 -11.01 6.99
CA THR A 129 17.02 -10.84 7.69
C THR A 129 18.17 -11.52 6.95
N ILE A 130 17.94 -12.70 6.37
CA ILE A 130 18.93 -13.44 5.58
C ILE A 130 19.00 -12.93 4.15
N PHE A 131 17.89 -12.46 3.56
CA PHE A 131 17.84 -11.93 2.20
C PHE A 131 18.96 -10.93 1.86
N PRO A 132 19.22 -9.88 2.67
CA PRO A 132 20.28 -8.92 2.40
C PRO A 132 21.68 -9.54 2.55
N THR A 133 21.86 -10.70 3.16
CA THR A 133 23.17 -11.36 3.31
C THR A 133 23.59 -12.16 2.09
N LEU A 134 22.64 -12.50 1.21
CA LEU A 134 22.87 -13.33 0.03
C LEU A 134 23.86 -12.70 -0.97
N SER A 135 24.68 -13.55 -1.59
CA SER A 135 25.63 -13.20 -2.64
C SER A 135 25.22 -13.77 -4.01
N ASP A 136 25.91 -13.36 -5.09
CA ASP A 136 25.68 -13.95 -6.43
C ASP A 136 25.95 -15.46 -6.44
N GLY A 137 26.89 -15.92 -5.61
CA GLY A 137 27.19 -17.34 -5.42
C GLY A 137 25.97 -18.09 -4.90
N ASP A 138 25.40 -17.62 -3.79
CA ASP A 138 24.25 -18.27 -3.12
C ASP A 138 23.01 -18.29 -4.02
N LEU A 139 22.75 -17.18 -4.74
CA LEU A 139 21.65 -17.12 -5.70
C LEU A 139 21.81 -18.16 -6.82
N LYS A 140 23.05 -18.45 -7.23
CA LYS A 140 23.31 -19.38 -8.34
C LYS A 140 23.40 -20.84 -7.88
N THR A 141 24.09 -21.13 -6.78
CA THR A 141 24.36 -22.49 -6.31
C THR A 141 23.22 -23.03 -5.47
N GLU A 142 22.80 -22.27 -4.46
CA GLU A 142 21.82 -22.70 -3.47
C GLU A 142 20.40 -22.55 -4.03
N LEU A 143 20.08 -21.35 -4.53
CA LEU A 143 18.74 -20.99 -5.00
C LEU A 143 18.52 -21.27 -6.50
N LYS A 144 19.56 -21.78 -7.19
CA LYS A 144 19.53 -22.20 -8.61
C LYS A 144 18.96 -21.15 -9.56
N VAL A 145 19.17 -19.86 -9.28
CA VAL A 145 18.75 -18.75 -10.14
C VAL A 145 19.69 -18.68 -11.34
N THR A 146 19.39 -19.44 -12.40
CA THR A 146 20.23 -19.50 -13.61
C THR A 146 20.16 -18.22 -14.44
N ALA A 147 19.00 -17.57 -14.49
CA ALA A 147 18.75 -16.36 -15.26
C ALA A 147 19.59 -15.19 -14.75
N LEU A 148 20.56 -14.74 -15.56
CA LEU A 148 21.48 -13.65 -15.21
C LEU A 148 20.73 -12.34 -14.92
N GLY A 149 19.72 -12.01 -15.73
CA GLY A 149 18.92 -10.79 -15.55
C GLY A 149 18.16 -10.77 -14.23
N LEU A 150 17.62 -11.92 -13.81
CA LEU A 150 16.93 -12.05 -12.53
C LEU A 150 17.90 -11.93 -11.35
N ARG A 151 19.05 -12.61 -11.42
CA ARG A 151 20.12 -12.46 -10.41
C ARG A 151 20.54 -11.01 -10.23
N ARG A 152 20.77 -10.29 -11.33
CA ARG A 152 21.12 -8.86 -11.29
C ARG A 152 20.04 -8.01 -10.63
N LYS A 153 18.75 -8.27 -10.92
CA LYS A 153 17.63 -7.56 -10.27
C LYS A 153 17.58 -7.81 -8.77
N ILE A 154 17.78 -9.05 -8.33
CA ILE A 154 17.78 -9.43 -6.91
C ILE A 154 18.97 -8.79 -6.20
N LEU A 155 20.17 -8.87 -6.78
CA LEU A 155 21.38 -8.24 -6.23
C LEU A 155 21.24 -6.72 -6.09
N GLN A 156 20.65 -6.05 -7.09
CA GLN A 156 20.35 -4.62 -6.99
C GLN A 156 19.36 -4.30 -5.87
N ALA A 157 18.39 -5.18 -5.61
CA ALA A 157 17.49 -5.00 -4.47
C ALA A 157 18.22 -5.20 -3.14
N ILE A 158 19.09 -6.22 -3.03
CA ILE A 158 19.93 -6.45 -1.85
C ILE A 158 20.81 -5.22 -1.57
N GLU A 159 21.45 -4.65 -2.59
CA GLU A 159 22.27 -3.44 -2.45
C GLU A 159 21.45 -2.24 -1.95
N LYS A 160 20.22 -2.08 -2.45
CA LYS A 160 19.31 -1.03 -1.97
C LYS A 160 18.89 -1.23 -0.52
N VAL A 161 18.52 -2.45 -0.12
CA VAL A 161 18.17 -2.75 1.28
C VAL A 161 19.34 -2.38 2.18
N ARG A 162 20.55 -2.88 1.88
CA ARG A 162 21.77 -2.58 2.63
C ARG A 162 22.08 -1.08 2.73
N SER A 163 21.86 -0.32 1.65
CA SER A 163 22.10 1.12 1.66
C SER A 163 21.14 1.90 2.56
N TYR A 164 19.97 1.34 2.85
CA TYR A 164 18.95 1.96 3.70
C TYR A 164 19.10 1.57 5.18
N THR A 165 19.74 0.43 5.46
CA THR A 165 19.99 -0.07 6.82
C THR A 165 21.35 0.33 7.41
N ALA A 166 22.14 1.16 6.70
CA ALA A 166 23.45 1.66 7.12
C ALA A 166 23.38 3.13 7.57
#